data_AF-A0A5N8V9T9-F1
#
_entry.id   AF-A0A5N8V9T9-F1
#
_cell.length_a   1.000
_cell.length_b   1.000
_cell.length_c   1.000
_cell.angle_alpha   90.00
_cell.angle_beta   90.00
_cell.angle_gamma   90.00
#
_symmetry.space_group_name_H-M   'P 1'
#
loop_
_entity.id
_entity.type
_entity.pdbx_description
1 polymer ?
#
loop_
_entity_poly.entity_id
_entity_poly.type
_entity_poly.pdbx_seq_one_letter_code
_entity_poly.pdbx_strand_id
1 'polypeptide(L)'
;MRVRRRALAFVGVAALAPLVVSAASAQAASGSLAVTTLGRHGSKVSTTVTVVAVPSGTRYTVKSGKRISLPTGRYIAMTDIYESATDSLGTDTLGAQVVQVSGSASVTLDARKGKAVKVSLDTPADVTGPARLDAQVCAAVTDMPSAYGVSGWNEAGHLYVIPNSSKLLKFGYLANWSGNDSYVVTKNTTGIPTAPGGSFKRSSLATMRFSVRSGTQMATQHDTALQPHPKVDDCTTDLMAEVRNDNAPYVAVAHVTPGTWQPRDDIFASNGDDVSSAFAKVRTLAAGQSVTQSFGRAVWGPAHYLPTVWQKSVDFVPDALIADPDFGTGGSDPTKETVVLSKGSTTVKKQTLTNWGSSDYAFSARIRSAGWYRLTVDAHRYRPGITFPAGMLSSRTTLDWYFKADPAKSTVAPVFLTRFLPAGLNSRNQAAPNTTTTVDVSALRGSQGPDVKFTKVTAKSVRVWSSADGGRTWKAATVKRSGTGWQASVHNPASGAVALRSEVTDSAGDRSVETVYRAYAIG
;
A
#
# COMPACT_ATOMS: atom_id res chain seq x y z
N MET A 1 -7.74 -17.85 -25.45
CA MET A 1 -7.58 -16.50 -24.90
C MET A 1 -6.10 -16.31 -24.58
N ARG A 2 -5.34 -15.54 -25.38
CA ARG A 2 -3.88 -15.36 -25.16
C ARG A 2 -3.69 -14.45 -23.94
N VAL A 3 -3.35 -15.02 -22.79
CA VAL A 3 -2.92 -14.26 -21.61
C VAL A 3 -1.57 -13.62 -21.94
N ARG A 4 -1.58 -12.35 -22.37
CA ARG A 4 -0.36 -11.54 -22.44
C ARG A 4 0.15 -11.42 -21.00
N ARG A 5 1.35 -11.97 -20.71
CA ARG A 5 2.12 -11.64 -19.50
C ARG A 5 2.35 -10.12 -19.50
N ARG A 6 1.49 -9.36 -18.83
CA ARG A 6 1.83 -8.01 -18.39
C ARG A 6 2.80 -8.19 -17.23
N ALA A 7 4.00 -7.65 -17.36
CA ALA A 7 4.88 -7.52 -16.22
C ALA A 7 4.11 -6.71 -15.17
N LEU A 8 3.74 -7.34 -14.07
CA LEU A 8 3.42 -6.62 -12.84
C LEU A 8 4.74 -5.96 -12.45
N ALA A 9 4.90 -4.70 -12.87
CA ALA A 9 5.98 -3.87 -12.39
C ALA A 9 5.71 -3.67 -10.90
N PHE A 10 6.37 -4.46 -10.06
CA PHE A 10 6.52 -4.11 -8.67
C PHE A 10 7.25 -2.77 -8.65
N VAL A 11 6.50 -1.70 -8.36
CA VAL A 11 7.09 -0.42 -7.98
C VAL A 11 7.65 -0.63 -6.57
N GLY A 12 8.82 -1.26 -6.50
CA GLY A 12 9.65 -1.14 -5.31
C GLY A 12 9.89 0.35 -5.13
N VAL A 13 9.48 0.88 -3.98
CA VAL A 13 9.82 2.25 -3.57
C VAL A 13 11.33 2.35 -3.63
N ALA A 14 11.85 2.99 -4.68
CA ALA A 14 13.25 3.34 -4.76
C ALA A 14 13.48 4.41 -3.70
N ALA A 15 13.90 3.99 -2.52
CA ALA A 15 14.46 4.91 -1.54
C ALA A 15 15.65 5.61 -2.25
N LEU A 16 15.46 6.88 -2.60
CA LEU A 16 16.53 7.77 -3.04
C LEU A 16 17.45 7.97 -1.84
N ALA A 17 18.37 7.04 -1.64
CA ALA A 17 19.49 7.26 -0.73
C ALA A 17 20.35 8.38 -1.33
N PRO A 18 20.75 9.40 -0.53
CA PRO A 18 21.71 10.38 -0.99
C PRO A 18 23.00 9.65 -1.42
N LEU A 19 23.46 9.93 -2.64
CA LEU A 19 24.76 9.54 -3.17
C LEU A 19 25.84 10.21 -2.31
N VAL A 20 26.14 9.64 -1.16
CA VAL A 20 27.40 9.89 -0.47
C VAL A 20 28.44 9.08 -1.24
N VAL A 21 29.13 9.75 -2.17
CA VAL A 21 30.38 9.24 -2.77
C VAL A 21 31.40 9.18 -1.65
N SER A 22 31.34 8.13 -0.85
CA SER A 22 32.49 7.71 -0.06
C SER A 22 33.55 7.34 -1.10
N ALA A 23 34.68 8.01 -1.05
CA ALA A 23 35.87 7.63 -1.79
C ALA A 23 36.34 6.26 -1.28
N ALA A 24 35.63 5.20 -1.68
CA ALA A 24 36.07 3.84 -1.54
C ALA A 24 37.27 3.72 -2.47
N SER A 25 38.44 3.48 -1.88
CA SER A 25 39.65 3.13 -2.61
C SER A 25 39.28 2.09 -3.67
N ALA A 26 39.57 2.38 -4.94
CA ALA A 26 39.29 1.47 -6.04
C ALA A 26 40.06 0.16 -5.80
N GLN A 27 39.44 -0.82 -5.16
CA GLN A 27 39.94 -2.18 -5.12
C GLN A 27 39.89 -2.69 -6.56
N ALA A 28 41.05 -2.72 -7.20
CA ALA A 28 41.20 -3.23 -8.56
C ALA A 28 40.49 -4.58 -8.66
N ALA A 29 39.62 -4.73 -9.66
CA ALA A 29 38.91 -5.98 -9.92
C ALA A 29 39.94 -7.08 -10.21
N SER A 30 40.24 -7.89 -9.19
CA SER A 30 41.31 -8.89 -9.21
C SER A 30 40.82 -10.30 -9.58
N GLY A 31 39.51 -10.48 -9.71
CA GLY A 31 38.88 -11.73 -10.10
C GLY A 31 37.78 -11.56 -11.15
N SER A 32 37.24 -12.67 -11.60
CA SER A 32 36.12 -12.68 -12.53
C SER A 32 35.23 -13.90 -12.33
N LEU A 33 33.94 -13.77 -12.62
CA LEU A 33 32.97 -14.85 -12.52
C LEU A 33 32.25 -15.03 -13.86
N ALA A 34 32.23 -16.25 -14.37
CA ALA A 34 31.33 -16.65 -15.44
C ALA A 34 30.16 -17.46 -14.86
N VAL A 35 28.92 -17.04 -15.16
CA VAL A 35 27.73 -17.80 -14.73
C VAL A 35 27.04 -18.36 -15.96
N THR A 36 26.88 -19.68 -16.02
CA THR A 36 26.10 -20.35 -17.07
C THR A 36 24.79 -20.84 -16.50
N THR A 37 23.70 -20.73 -17.26
CA THR A 37 22.41 -21.31 -16.88
C THR A 37 22.01 -22.39 -17.89
N LEU A 38 21.54 -23.52 -17.38
CA LEU A 38 21.02 -24.62 -18.18
C LEU A 38 19.55 -24.83 -17.83
N GLY A 39 18.72 -24.99 -18.86
CA GLY A 39 17.32 -25.38 -18.72
C GLY A 39 17.17 -26.83 -18.28
N ARG A 40 15.93 -27.24 -17.98
CA ARG A 40 15.50 -28.59 -17.61
C ARG A 40 15.77 -29.60 -18.72
N HIS A 41 15.91 -29.17 -19.97
CA HIS A 41 16.32 -30.01 -21.09
C HIS A 41 17.84 -30.04 -21.30
N GLY A 42 18.62 -29.34 -20.46
CA GLY A 42 20.08 -29.26 -20.53
C GLY A 42 20.61 -28.24 -21.55
N SER A 43 19.75 -27.60 -22.35
CA SER A 43 20.11 -26.51 -23.24
C SER A 43 20.50 -25.25 -22.46
N LYS A 44 21.44 -24.45 -23.00
CA LYS A 44 21.79 -23.16 -22.41
C LYS A 44 20.61 -22.20 -22.49
N VAL A 45 20.31 -21.54 -21.38
CA VAL A 45 19.30 -20.47 -21.33
C VAL A 45 20.01 -19.12 -21.25
N SER A 46 19.53 -18.16 -22.04
CA SER A 46 20.03 -16.79 -21.99
C SER A 46 19.14 -15.98 -21.05
N THR A 47 19.61 -15.72 -19.84
CA THR A 47 18.92 -14.90 -18.84
C THR A 47 19.90 -13.94 -18.16
N THR A 48 19.37 -12.94 -17.45
CA THR A 48 20.17 -12.07 -16.57
C THR A 48 20.36 -12.78 -15.24
N VAL A 49 21.62 -12.89 -14.79
CA VAL A 49 21.98 -13.41 -13.48
C VAL A 49 22.29 -12.24 -12.55
N THR A 50 21.65 -12.24 -11.39
CA THR A 50 21.97 -11.33 -10.28
C THR A 50 23.11 -11.92 -9.48
N VAL A 51 24.15 -11.14 -9.23
CA VAL A 51 25.29 -11.51 -8.40
C VAL A 51 25.37 -10.56 -7.21
N VAL A 52 25.35 -11.10 -6.01
CA VAL A 52 25.33 -10.31 -4.76
C VAL A 52 26.61 -10.57 -3.97
N ALA A 53 27.36 -9.53 -3.65
CA ALA A 53 28.55 -9.63 -2.81
C ALA A 53 28.17 -9.87 -1.34
N VAL A 54 28.95 -10.71 -0.65
CA VAL A 54 28.76 -11.04 0.77
C VAL A 54 29.93 -10.48 1.59
N PRO A 55 29.69 -9.74 2.69
CA PRO A 55 28.39 -9.38 3.28
C PRO A 55 27.81 -8.04 2.79
N SER A 56 28.48 -7.31 1.90
CA SER A 56 28.11 -5.91 1.57
C SER A 56 26.74 -5.76 0.90
N GLY A 57 26.19 -6.81 0.29
CA GLY A 57 24.95 -6.75 -0.48
C GLY A 57 25.12 -6.04 -1.83
N THR A 58 26.32 -5.64 -2.23
CA THR A 58 26.56 -4.97 -3.52
C THR A 58 26.07 -5.85 -4.66
N ARG A 59 25.21 -5.30 -5.54
CA ARG A 59 24.64 -6.04 -6.67
C ARG A 59 25.41 -5.80 -7.95
N TYR A 60 25.56 -6.87 -8.69
CA TYR A 60 26.05 -6.89 -10.06
C TYR A 60 25.07 -7.70 -10.91
N THR A 61 25.10 -7.48 -12.22
CA THR A 61 24.33 -8.29 -13.17
C THR A 61 25.22 -8.76 -14.29
N VAL A 62 25.01 -10.00 -14.75
CA VAL A 62 25.74 -10.58 -15.86
C VAL A 62 24.79 -11.42 -16.71
N LYS A 63 24.95 -11.40 -18.03
CA LYS A 63 24.20 -12.32 -18.89
C LYS A 63 24.77 -13.74 -18.77
N SER A 64 23.89 -14.74 -18.72
CA SER A 64 24.26 -16.16 -18.75
C SER A 64 25.28 -16.44 -19.87
N GLY A 65 26.35 -17.17 -19.54
CA GLY A 65 27.47 -17.49 -20.43
C GLY A 65 28.49 -16.37 -20.62
N LYS A 66 28.30 -15.19 -20.03
CA LYS A 66 29.27 -14.09 -20.02
C LYS A 66 30.02 -14.03 -18.69
N ARG A 67 31.18 -13.36 -18.74
CA ARG A 67 32.06 -13.14 -17.60
C ARG A 67 31.90 -11.71 -17.09
N ILE A 68 31.91 -11.54 -15.78
CA ILE A 68 31.93 -10.25 -15.10
C ILE A 68 33.19 -10.13 -14.24
N SER A 69 33.83 -8.96 -14.25
CA SER A 69 34.97 -8.66 -13.37
C SER A 69 34.46 -8.30 -11.99
N LEU A 70 35.03 -8.89 -10.95
CA LEU A 70 34.60 -8.71 -9.56
C LEU A 70 35.83 -8.61 -8.66
N PRO A 71 35.78 -7.85 -7.56
CA PRO A 71 36.77 -7.96 -6.49
C PRO A 71 36.87 -9.40 -5.97
N THR A 72 38.06 -9.79 -5.50
CA THR A 72 38.18 -11.04 -4.74
C THR A 72 37.23 -11.02 -3.54
N GLY A 73 36.44 -12.08 -3.37
CA GLY A 73 35.41 -12.13 -2.34
C GLY A 73 34.43 -13.28 -2.52
N ARG A 74 33.45 -13.33 -1.65
CA ARG A 74 32.37 -14.32 -1.68
C ARG A 74 31.11 -13.69 -2.27
N TYR A 75 30.45 -14.41 -3.17
CA TYR A 75 29.29 -13.94 -3.91
C TYR A 75 28.18 -14.97 -3.91
N ILE A 76 26.96 -14.51 -4.18
CA ILE A 76 25.80 -15.35 -4.47
C ILE A 76 25.37 -15.05 -5.90
N ALA A 77 25.42 -16.04 -6.78
CA ALA A 77 24.89 -15.95 -8.13
C ALA A 77 23.51 -16.59 -8.18
N MET A 78 22.49 -15.84 -8.59
CA MET A 78 21.10 -16.29 -8.59
C MET A 78 20.31 -15.77 -9.79
N THR A 79 19.32 -16.54 -10.23
CA THR A 79 18.45 -16.19 -11.37
C THR A 79 17.18 -17.03 -11.37
N ASP A 80 16.18 -16.56 -12.11
CA ASP A 80 15.08 -17.38 -12.60
C ASP A 80 15.43 -17.91 -14.01
N ILE A 81 15.38 -19.24 -14.16
CA ILE A 81 15.57 -19.94 -15.42
C ILE A 81 14.19 -20.31 -15.97
N TYR A 82 13.62 -19.40 -16.76
CA TYR A 82 12.35 -19.62 -17.45
C TYR A 82 12.57 -20.35 -18.79
N GLU A 83 11.82 -21.44 -18.99
CA GLU A 83 11.71 -22.14 -20.27
C GLU A 83 10.27 -22.06 -20.77
N SER A 84 10.06 -21.39 -21.90
CA SER A 84 8.75 -21.31 -22.54
C SER A 84 8.31 -22.67 -23.10
N ALA A 85 7.02 -22.97 -22.98
CA ALA A 85 6.37 -24.03 -23.74
C ALA A 85 5.57 -23.42 -24.90
N THR A 86 5.42 -24.16 -26.00
CA THR A 86 4.63 -23.72 -27.17
C THR A 86 3.15 -23.60 -26.85
N ASP A 87 2.64 -24.45 -25.94
CA ASP A 87 1.20 -24.62 -25.68
C ASP A 87 0.83 -24.58 -24.18
N SER A 88 1.75 -24.20 -23.28
CA SER A 88 1.51 -24.12 -21.84
C SER A 88 2.32 -23.00 -21.15
N LEU A 89 2.17 -22.84 -19.84
CA LEU A 89 2.76 -21.75 -19.04
C LEU A 89 4.29 -21.75 -18.97
N GLY A 90 4.97 -22.72 -19.58
CA GLY A 90 6.41 -22.94 -19.43
C GLY A 90 6.77 -23.49 -18.06
N THR A 91 8.06 -23.49 -17.72
CA THR A 91 8.54 -23.84 -16.38
C THR A 91 9.51 -22.79 -15.86
N ASP A 92 9.40 -22.48 -14.58
CA ASP A 92 10.29 -21.55 -13.87
C ASP A 92 11.18 -22.36 -12.92
N THR A 93 12.50 -22.15 -12.98
CA THR A 93 13.44 -22.78 -12.05
C THR A 93 14.33 -21.74 -11.39
N LEU A 94 14.07 -21.49 -10.11
CA LEU A 94 14.88 -20.60 -9.29
C LEU A 94 16.19 -21.27 -8.89
N GLY A 95 17.31 -20.65 -9.22
CA GLY A 95 18.65 -21.16 -8.92
C GLY A 95 19.48 -20.17 -8.15
N ALA A 96 20.20 -20.63 -7.13
CA ALA A 96 21.22 -19.84 -6.45
C ALA A 96 22.42 -20.69 -6.00
N GLN A 97 23.62 -20.12 -6.13
CA GLN A 97 24.88 -20.73 -5.70
C GLN A 97 25.77 -19.71 -5.00
N VAL A 98 26.41 -20.12 -3.91
CA VAL A 98 27.45 -19.34 -3.25
C VAL A 98 28.78 -19.67 -3.92
N VAL A 99 29.53 -18.65 -4.33
CA VAL A 99 30.78 -18.79 -5.08
C VAL A 99 31.87 -17.96 -4.43
N GLN A 100 33.05 -18.54 -4.26
CA GLN A 100 34.26 -17.81 -3.90
C GLN A 100 34.97 -17.37 -5.18
N VAL A 101 35.27 -16.07 -5.29
CA VAL A 101 36.07 -15.48 -6.36
C VAL A 101 37.40 -15.06 -5.77
N SER A 102 38.48 -15.74 -6.14
CA SER A 102 39.87 -15.38 -5.81
C SER A 102 40.75 -15.23 -7.06
N GLY A 103 40.12 -15.25 -8.23
CA GLY A 103 40.72 -15.29 -9.56
C GLY A 103 39.62 -15.51 -10.60
N SER A 104 39.87 -16.34 -11.61
CA SER A 104 38.82 -16.75 -12.57
C SER A 104 37.97 -17.88 -11.99
N ALA A 105 36.71 -17.57 -11.65
CA ALA A 105 35.71 -18.53 -11.21
C ALA A 105 34.66 -18.78 -12.29
N SER A 106 34.00 -19.93 -12.20
CA SER A 106 32.80 -20.23 -13.00
C SER A 106 31.81 -21.04 -12.19
N VAL A 107 30.52 -20.82 -12.45
CA VAL A 107 29.43 -21.58 -11.82
C VAL A 107 28.34 -21.85 -12.85
N THR A 108 27.68 -22.99 -12.71
CA THR A 108 26.51 -23.35 -13.53
C THR A 108 25.27 -23.49 -12.65
N LEU A 109 24.23 -22.73 -12.96
CA LEU A 109 22.89 -22.91 -12.41
C LEU A 109 22.12 -23.86 -13.35
N ASP A 110 21.95 -25.10 -12.92
CA ASP A 110 21.41 -26.18 -13.75
C ASP A 110 19.99 -26.55 -13.32
N ALA A 111 19.00 -26.14 -14.11
CA ALA A 111 17.58 -26.34 -13.79
C ALA A 111 17.17 -27.82 -13.72
N ARG A 112 17.94 -28.75 -14.30
CA ARG A 112 17.73 -30.21 -14.15
C ARG A 112 17.86 -30.66 -12.70
N LYS A 113 18.63 -29.93 -11.90
CA LYS A 113 18.78 -30.17 -10.45
C LYS A 113 17.62 -29.59 -9.63
N GLY A 114 16.76 -28.79 -10.27
CA GLY A 114 15.59 -28.18 -9.64
C GLY A 114 14.60 -29.24 -9.14
N LYS A 115 14.12 -29.05 -7.91
CA LYS A 115 13.05 -29.85 -7.30
C LYS A 115 11.76 -29.06 -7.37
N ALA A 116 10.67 -29.74 -7.72
CA ALA A 116 9.34 -29.12 -7.80
C ALA A 116 8.94 -28.60 -6.41
N VAL A 117 8.42 -27.37 -6.36
CA VAL A 117 7.82 -26.82 -5.15
C VAL A 117 6.46 -27.49 -4.96
N LYS A 118 6.37 -28.39 -3.97
CA LYS A 118 5.17 -29.21 -3.74
C LYS A 118 4.40 -28.72 -2.52
N VAL A 119 3.32 -28.00 -2.76
CA VAL A 119 2.44 -27.49 -1.69
C VAL A 119 1.09 -28.19 -1.77
N SER A 120 0.56 -28.63 -0.64
CA SER A 120 -0.73 -29.32 -0.56
C SER A 120 -1.60 -28.76 0.57
N LEU A 121 -2.91 -28.78 0.33
CA LEU A 121 -3.96 -28.38 1.26
C LEU A 121 -5.14 -29.37 1.08
N ASP A 122 -5.83 -29.71 2.17
CA ASP A 122 -7.09 -30.46 2.16
C ASP A 122 -8.25 -29.57 1.69
N THR A 123 -8.18 -29.11 0.44
CA THR A 123 -9.12 -28.15 -0.17
C THR A 123 -10.58 -28.64 -0.17
N PRO A 124 -11.57 -27.74 -0.15
CA PRO A 124 -12.96 -28.12 -0.36
C PRO A 124 -13.22 -28.61 -1.79
N ALA A 125 -14.40 -29.16 -2.03
CA ALA A 125 -14.79 -29.74 -3.33
C ALA A 125 -14.93 -28.71 -4.46
N ASP A 126 -15.18 -27.43 -4.15
CA ASP A 126 -15.30 -26.34 -5.12
C ASP A 126 -13.94 -25.86 -5.67
N VAL A 127 -12.83 -26.25 -5.04
CA VAL A 127 -11.49 -25.97 -5.57
C VAL A 127 -11.10 -27.08 -6.53
N THR A 128 -11.12 -26.79 -7.83
CA THR A 128 -10.85 -27.78 -8.90
C THR A 128 -9.49 -27.62 -9.58
N GLY A 129 -8.82 -26.48 -9.41
CA GLY A 129 -7.55 -26.16 -10.05
C GLY A 129 -6.32 -26.41 -9.16
N PRO A 130 -5.11 -26.50 -9.76
CA PRO A 130 -3.87 -26.53 -9.00
C PRO A 130 -3.63 -25.20 -8.27
N ALA A 131 -2.76 -25.22 -7.26
CA ALA A 131 -2.34 -23.99 -6.60
C ALA A 131 -1.55 -23.11 -7.58
N ARG A 132 -1.81 -21.80 -7.58
CA ARG A 132 -0.86 -20.82 -8.10
C ARG A 132 0.25 -20.63 -7.07
N LEU A 133 1.49 -20.79 -7.49
CA LEU A 133 2.68 -20.65 -6.66
C LEU A 133 3.43 -19.38 -7.06
N ASP A 134 3.85 -18.63 -6.05
CA ASP A 134 4.85 -17.56 -6.17
C ASP A 134 5.98 -17.90 -5.20
N ALA A 135 7.23 -17.81 -5.63
CA ALA A 135 8.37 -18.15 -4.80
C ALA A 135 9.55 -17.21 -5.04
N GLN A 136 10.39 -17.07 -4.02
CA GLN A 136 11.57 -16.23 -4.05
C GLN A 136 12.75 -16.94 -3.39
N VAL A 137 13.92 -16.77 -4.00
CA VAL A 137 15.22 -17.09 -3.38
C VAL A 137 15.94 -15.76 -3.13
N CYS A 138 16.39 -15.51 -1.91
CA CYS A 138 17.06 -14.26 -1.58
C CYS A 138 18.36 -14.44 -0.81
N ALA A 139 19.24 -13.45 -0.96
CA ALA A 139 20.48 -13.36 -0.23
C ALA A 139 20.22 -12.91 1.23
N ALA A 140 20.56 -13.77 2.20
CA ALA A 140 20.47 -13.48 3.62
C ALA A 140 21.72 -12.73 4.11
N VAL A 141 22.01 -11.59 3.49
CA VAL A 141 23.25 -10.81 3.72
C VAL A 141 22.99 -9.47 4.40
N THR A 142 21.74 -9.01 4.44
CA THR A 142 21.26 -7.82 5.15
C THR A 142 19.92 -8.13 5.83
N ASP A 143 19.39 -7.16 6.56
CA ASP A 143 18.05 -7.23 7.17
C ASP A 143 16.90 -7.08 6.16
N MET A 144 17.19 -6.77 4.89
CA MET A 144 16.21 -6.69 3.78
C MET A 144 16.55 -7.70 2.67
N PRO A 145 16.46 -9.01 2.94
CA PRO A 145 16.88 -10.05 2.00
C PRO A 145 16.05 -10.07 0.71
N SER A 146 14.74 -9.79 0.76
CA SER A 146 13.84 -9.80 -0.41
C SER A 146 14.31 -8.86 -1.52
N ALA A 147 14.86 -7.71 -1.12
CA ALA A 147 15.46 -6.77 -2.04
C ALA A 147 16.49 -7.49 -2.92
N TYR A 148 17.32 -8.37 -2.35
CA TYR A 148 18.42 -9.09 -3.00
C TYR A 148 18.03 -10.52 -3.39
N GLY A 149 16.86 -10.66 -4.04
CA GLY A 149 16.33 -11.95 -4.46
C GLY A 149 15.99 -12.06 -5.94
N VAL A 150 15.59 -13.27 -6.31
CA VAL A 150 14.99 -13.62 -7.61
C VAL A 150 13.69 -14.35 -7.33
N SER A 151 12.64 -13.99 -8.05
CA SER A 151 11.31 -14.59 -7.91
C SER A 151 10.86 -15.27 -9.19
N GLY A 152 9.89 -16.16 -9.04
CA GLY A 152 9.24 -16.87 -10.15
C GLY A 152 7.87 -17.36 -9.71
N TRP A 153 6.93 -17.37 -10.63
CA TRP A 153 5.55 -17.77 -10.36
C TRP A 153 5.06 -18.74 -11.44
N ASN A 154 4.34 -19.77 -11.03
CA ASN A 154 3.73 -20.74 -11.94
C ASN A 154 2.65 -21.56 -11.21
N GLU A 155 2.01 -22.52 -11.88
CA GLU A 155 1.14 -23.49 -11.23
C GLU A 155 1.93 -24.60 -10.53
N ALA A 156 1.30 -25.25 -9.56
CA ALA A 156 1.87 -26.43 -8.90
C ALA A 156 2.25 -27.51 -9.94
N GLY A 157 3.49 -27.97 -9.90
CA GLY A 157 4.07 -28.88 -10.91
C GLY A 157 4.95 -28.20 -11.97
N HIS A 158 4.89 -26.86 -12.08
CA HIS A 158 5.64 -26.09 -13.07
C HIS A 158 6.67 -25.11 -12.48
N LEU A 159 6.68 -24.93 -11.15
CA LEU A 159 7.68 -24.15 -10.41
C LEU A 159 8.69 -25.05 -9.70
N TYR A 160 9.97 -24.79 -9.91
CA TYR A 160 11.09 -25.55 -9.37
C TYR A 160 12.10 -24.63 -8.67
N VAL A 161 12.87 -25.19 -7.73
CA VAL A 161 14.00 -24.51 -7.12
C VAL A 161 15.18 -25.46 -6.96
N ILE A 162 16.41 -24.99 -7.19
CA ILE A 162 17.64 -25.77 -7.02
C ILE A 162 18.01 -25.77 -5.52
N PRO A 163 17.98 -26.93 -4.82
CA PRO A 163 18.32 -27.00 -3.40
C PRO A 163 19.72 -26.50 -3.07
N ASN A 164 19.86 -25.86 -1.91
CA ASN A 164 21.12 -25.28 -1.42
C ASN A 164 21.01 -25.00 0.09
N SER A 165 21.76 -25.72 0.91
CA SER A 165 21.69 -25.62 2.38
C SER A 165 22.43 -24.41 2.97
N SER A 166 23.02 -23.54 2.14
CA SER A 166 23.73 -22.36 2.62
C SER A 166 22.85 -21.44 3.46
N LYS A 167 23.33 -21.04 4.64
CA LYS A 167 22.69 -20.04 5.50
C LYS A 167 22.71 -18.62 4.93
N LEU A 168 23.46 -18.40 3.86
CA LEU A 168 23.48 -17.12 3.11
C LEU A 168 22.29 -17.00 2.15
N LEU A 169 21.45 -18.03 2.07
CA LEU A 169 20.24 -18.05 1.26
C LEU A 169 19.02 -18.19 2.16
N LYS A 170 17.91 -17.65 1.71
CA LYS A 170 16.56 -17.92 2.20
C LYS A 170 15.68 -18.32 1.02
N PHE A 171 14.64 -19.09 1.31
CA PHE A 171 13.62 -19.49 0.34
C PHE A 171 12.25 -19.21 0.93
N GLY A 172 11.45 -18.45 0.20
CA GLY A 172 10.06 -18.17 0.54
C GLY A 172 9.15 -18.64 -0.58
N TYR A 173 7.96 -19.10 -0.23
CA TYR A 173 6.89 -19.35 -1.19
C TYR A 173 5.53 -18.99 -0.63
N LEU A 174 4.62 -18.68 -1.54
CA LEU A 174 3.20 -18.49 -1.33
C LEU A 174 2.46 -19.41 -2.30
N ALA A 175 1.45 -20.13 -1.81
CA ALA A 175 0.53 -20.90 -2.63
C ALA A 175 -0.90 -20.40 -2.44
N ASN A 176 -1.61 -20.22 -3.55
CA ASN A 176 -2.99 -19.74 -3.58
C ASN A 176 -3.88 -20.73 -4.34
N TRP A 177 -4.98 -21.16 -3.72
CA TRP A 177 -6.06 -21.90 -4.37
C TRP A 177 -7.32 -21.04 -4.39
N SER A 178 -8.05 -21.09 -5.50
CA SER A 178 -9.29 -20.34 -5.67
C SER A 178 -10.46 -21.29 -5.88
N GLY A 179 -11.49 -21.12 -5.06
CA GLY A 179 -12.83 -21.69 -5.24
C GLY A 179 -13.87 -20.58 -5.02
N ASN A 180 -14.91 -20.86 -4.23
CA ASN A 180 -15.79 -19.82 -3.68
C ASN A 180 -15.03 -18.89 -2.72
N ASP A 181 -14.10 -19.47 -1.96
CA ASP A 181 -13.16 -18.78 -1.08
C ASP A 181 -11.73 -18.96 -1.61
N SER A 182 -10.83 -18.06 -1.23
CA SER A 182 -9.40 -18.16 -1.52
C SER A 182 -8.67 -18.84 -0.36
N TYR A 183 -7.70 -19.69 -0.64
CA TYR A 183 -6.88 -20.36 0.37
C TYR A 183 -5.42 -20.02 0.11
N VAL A 184 -4.78 -19.38 1.08
CA VAL A 184 -3.42 -18.84 0.92
C VAL A 184 -2.52 -19.41 2.01
N VAL A 185 -1.43 -20.06 1.61
CA VAL A 185 -0.41 -20.53 2.55
C VAL A 185 0.93 -19.94 2.19
N THR A 186 1.69 -19.52 3.18
CA THR A 186 3.04 -19.00 3.00
C THR A 186 4.02 -19.69 3.93
N LYS A 187 5.27 -19.83 3.49
CA LYS A 187 6.36 -20.35 4.32
C LYS A 187 7.70 -19.77 3.87
N ASN A 188 8.54 -19.47 4.85
CA ASN A 188 9.92 -19.06 4.65
C ASN A 188 10.88 -20.07 5.32
N THR A 189 12.06 -20.28 4.75
CA THR A 189 13.12 -21.14 5.30
C THR A 189 14.50 -20.53 5.13
N THR A 190 15.39 -20.79 6.08
CA THR A 190 16.84 -20.58 5.88
C THR A 190 17.41 -21.69 5.00
N GLY A 191 18.16 -21.32 3.99
CA GLY A 191 18.54 -22.20 2.89
C GLY A 191 17.37 -22.57 1.99
N ILE A 192 17.68 -23.26 0.91
CA ILE A 192 16.73 -23.84 -0.03
C ILE A 192 16.62 -25.34 0.27
N PRO A 193 15.45 -25.83 0.73
CA PRO A 193 15.26 -27.23 1.12
C PRO A 193 15.48 -28.23 -0.03
N THR A 194 15.88 -29.45 0.32
CA THR A 194 15.97 -30.58 -0.64
C THR A 194 14.60 -31.09 -1.11
N ALA A 195 13.56 -30.84 -0.33
CA ALA A 195 12.15 -31.06 -0.65
C ALA A 195 11.37 -29.73 -0.42
N PRO A 196 11.40 -28.80 -1.40
CA PRO A 196 10.74 -27.51 -1.25
C PRO A 196 9.21 -27.67 -1.27
N GLY A 197 8.54 -27.08 -0.27
CA GLY A 197 7.08 -27.15 -0.14
C GLY A 197 6.59 -27.46 1.27
N GLY A 198 5.37 -28.02 1.36
CA GLY A 198 4.70 -28.32 2.63
C GLY A 198 3.28 -28.84 2.47
N SER A 199 2.75 -29.42 3.56
CA SER A 199 1.36 -29.87 3.65
C SER A 199 0.64 -29.11 4.76
N PHE A 200 -0.53 -28.59 4.43
CA PHE A 200 -1.34 -27.74 5.29
C PHE A 200 -2.74 -28.33 5.45
N LYS A 201 -3.41 -27.94 6.54
CA LYS A 201 -4.82 -28.28 6.79
C LYS A 201 -5.66 -27.01 6.89
N ARG A 202 -6.88 -27.00 6.35
CA ARG A 202 -7.83 -25.89 6.46
C ARG A 202 -8.12 -25.55 7.91
N SER A 203 -8.20 -26.56 8.78
CA SER A 203 -8.38 -26.38 10.22
C SER A 203 -7.25 -25.62 10.91
N SER A 204 -6.09 -25.45 10.26
CA SER A 204 -4.95 -24.68 10.78
C SER A 204 -4.90 -23.23 10.29
N LEU A 205 -5.83 -22.82 9.42
CA LEU A 205 -5.87 -21.49 8.82
C LEU A 205 -6.69 -20.51 9.66
N ALA A 206 -6.37 -19.23 9.53
CA ALA A 206 -7.22 -18.12 9.94
C ALA A 206 -8.16 -17.72 8.80
N THR A 207 -9.18 -16.92 9.07
CA THR A 207 -10.14 -16.42 8.08
C THR A 207 -10.14 -14.89 8.05
N MET A 208 -9.99 -14.32 6.86
CA MET A 208 -10.18 -12.90 6.59
C MET A 208 -11.32 -12.71 5.60
N ARG A 209 -12.39 -12.07 6.05
CA ARG A 209 -13.50 -11.65 5.18
C ARG A 209 -13.25 -10.24 4.67
N PHE A 210 -13.24 -10.07 3.36
CA PHE A 210 -13.16 -8.79 2.67
C PHE A 210 -14.58 -8.28 2.44
N SER A 211 -14.85 -7.04 2.85
CA SER A 211 -16.08 -6.32 2.54
C SER A 211 -15.73 -5.09 1.73
N VAL A 212 -15.79 -5.19 0.40
CA VAL A 212 -15.49 -4.09 -0.51
C VAL A 212 -16.77 -3.35 -0.82
N ARG A 213 -16.83 -2.09 -0.42
CA ARG A 213 -17.97 -1.21 -0.66
C ARG A 213 -17.76 -0.38 -1.91
N SER A 214 -18.84 0.04 -2.54
CA SER A 214 -18.79 0.90 -3.72
C SER A 214 -19.12 2.36 -3.40
N GLY A 215 -18.76 3.24 -4.33
CA GLY A 215 -19.27 4.61 -4.43
C GLY A 215 -18.29 5.67 -3.98
N THR A 216 -17.28 5.35 -3.18
CA THR A 216 -16.24 6.30 -2.76
C THR A 216 -14.99 6.23 -3.62
N GLN A 217 -14.89 5.37 -4.63
CA GLN A 217 -13.66 5.16 -5.40
C GLN A 217 -13.71 5.84 -6.77
N MET A 218 -12.55 6.21 -7.31
CA MET A 218 -12.43 6.80 -8.66
C MET A 218 -12.71 5.83 -9.80
N ALA A 219 -12.82 4.53 -9.52
CA ALA A 219 -13.24 3.51 -10.46
C ALA A 219 -14.02 2.40 -9.75
N THR A 220 -14.52 1.43 -10.51
CA THR A 220 -15.40 0.37 -9.99
C THR A 220 -14.72 -0.99 -9.87
N GLN A 221 -13.63 -1.23 -10.61
CA GLN A 221 -12.90 -2.50 -10.55
C GLN A 221 -11.90 -2.47 -9.39
N HIS A 222 -11.92 -3.53 -8.59
CA HIS A 222 -11.12 -3.71 -7.39
C HIS A 222 -10.40 -5.06 -7.45
N ASP A 223 -9.09 -5.05 -7.21
CA ASP A 223 -8.26 -6.22 -6.99
C ASP A 223 -7.86 -6.28 -5.50
N THR A 224 -8.57 -7.10 -4.74
CA THR A 224 -8.24 -7.35 -3.34
C THR A 224 -7.17 -8.44 -3.26
N ALA A 225 -6.13 -8.15 -2.48
CA ALA A 225 -4.99 -9.04 -2.34
C ALA A 225 -4.48 -9.13 -0.89
N LEU A 226 -3.66 -10.14 -0.65
CA LEU A 226 -2.98 -10.41 0.62
C LEU A 226 -1.48 -10.58 0.42
N GLN A 227 -0.70 -9.87 1.21
CA GLN A 227 0.75 -9.97 1.23
C GLN A 227 1.23 -10.41 2.63
N PRO A 228 2.13 -11.40 2.73
CA PRO A 228 2.81 -11.70 3.99
C PRO A 228 3.59 -10.47 4.47
N HIS A 229 3.45 -10.13 5.75
CA HIS A 229 4.14 -9.00 6.36
C HIS A 229 4.93 -9.48 7.59
N PRO A 230 6.03 -10.24 7.41
CA PRO A 230 6.83 -10.71 8.52
C PRO A 230 7.37 -9.55 9.37
N LYS A 231 7.74 -9.82 10.62
CA LYS A 231 8.25 -8.77 11.54
C LYS A 231 9.59 -8.19 11.07
N VAL A 232 10.38 -9.02 10.42
CA VAL A 232 11.66 -8.67 9.77
C VAL A 232 11.54 -9.17 8.35
N ASP A 233 11.97 -8.37 7.38
CA ASP A 233 11.87 -8.74 5.97
C ASP A 233 12.51 -10.10 5.69
N ASP A 234 11.81 -10.90 4.90
CA ASP A 234 12.27 -12.21 4.47
C ASP A 234 11.83 -12.49 3.03
N CYS A 235 12.08 -13.71 2.53
CA CYS A 235 11.76 -14.07 1.15
C CYS A 235 10.26 -14.23 0.86
N THR A 236 9.38 -13.88 1.80
CA THR A 236 7.95 -13.84 1.60
C THR A 236 7.39 -12.43 1.51
N THR A 237 8.17 -11.41 1.89
CA THR A 237 7.74 -10.00 1.94
C THR A 237 7.14 -9.52 0.61
N ASP A 238 7.73 -9.89 -0.53
CA ASP A 238 7.28 -9.41 -1.84
C ASP A 238 6.23 -10.32 -2.52
N LEU A 239 5.85 -11.42 -1.88
CA LEU A 239 4.89 -12.38 -2.45
C LEU A 239 3.45 -11.90 -2.23
N MET A 240 2.56 -12.17 -3.18
CA MET A 240 1.18 -11.69 -3.11
C MET A 240 0.18 -12.76 -3.56
N ALA A 241 -0.93 -12.86 -2.84
CA ALA A 241 -2.09 -13.65 -3.23
C ALA A 241 -3.25 -12.74 -3.64
N GLU A 242 -3.68 -12.85 -4.89
CA GLU A 242 -4.95 -12.30 -5.35
C GLU A 242 -6.10 -13.03 -4.65
N VAL A 243 -6.98 -12.27 -4.00
CA VAL A 243 -8.18 -12.78 -3.33
C VAL A 243 -9.37 -12.70 -4.25
N ARG A 244 -9.62 -11.53 -4.85
CA ARG A 244 -10.71 -11.32 -5.81
C ARG A 244 -10.47 -10.05 -6.64
N ASN A 245 -10.63 -10.18 -7.95
CA ASN A 245 -10.64 -9.08 -8.91
C ASN A 245 -12.03 -8.96 -9.54
N ASP A 246 -12.80 -7.95 -9.13
CA ASP A 246 -14.20 -7.77 -9.54
C ASP A 246 -14.67 -6.31 -9.35
N ASN A 247 -15.86 -5.98 -9.83
CA ASN A 247 -16.47 -4.68 -9.58
C ASN A 247 -17.10 -4.61 -8.19
N ALA A 248 -16.80 -3.56 -7.42
CA ALA A 248 -17.46 -3.30 -6.15
C ALA A 248 -18.97 -2.96 -6.34
N PRO A 249 -19.84 -3.30 -5.37
CA PRO A 249 -19.51 -3.90 -4.08
C PRO A 249 -19.49 -5.43 -4.13
N TYR A 250 -18.63 -6.06 -3.33
CA TYR A 250 -18.62 -7.50 -3.15
C TYR A 250 -18.08 -7.90 -1.78
N VAL A 251 -18.26 -9.18 -1.46
CA VAL A 251 -17.61 -9.85 -0.34
C VAL A 251 -16.73 -10.96 -0.90
N ALA A 252 -15.56 -11.13 -0.31
CA ALA A 252 -14.68 -12.26 -0.57
C ALA A 252 -14.17 -12.81 0.75
N VAL A 253 -13.77 -14.08 0.78
CA VAL A 253 -13.20 -14.71 1.97
C VAL A 253 -11.88 -15.33 1.56
N ALA A 254 -10.85 -15.09 2.38
CA ALA A 254 -9.57 -15.75 2.26
C ALA A 254 -9.25 -16.50 3.56
N HIS A 255 -8.82 -17.74 3.43
CA HIS A 255 -8.27 -18.54 4.52
C HIS A 255 -6.75 -18.54 4.43
N VAL A 256 -6.08 -18.08 5.48
CA VAL A 256 -4.63 -17.83 5.44
C VAL A 256 -3.87 -18.55 6.54
N THR A 257 -2.61 -18.91 6.28
CA THR A 257 -1.74 -19.42 7.37
C THR A 257 -1.61 -18.40 8.50
N PRO A 258 -1.51 -18.84 9.76
CA PRO A 258 -1.27 -17.94 10.88
C PRO A 258 -0.02 -17.08 10.65
N GLY A 259 -0.09 -15.82 11.03
CA GLY A 259 0.97 -14.85 10.75
C GLY A 259 0.44 -13.43 10.61
N THR A 260 1.33 -12.52 10.22
CA THR A 260 0.98 -11.13 9.95
C THR A 260 0.78 -10.93 8.46
N TRP A 261 -0.34 -10.33 8.10
CA TRP A 261 -0.77 -10.11 6.72
C TRP A 261 -1.06 -8.64 6.50
N GLN A 262 -0.71 -8.15 5.32
CA GLN A 262 -1.05 -6.83 4.79
C GLN A 262 -2.19 -7.01 3.78
N PRO A 263 -3.44 -6.64 4.13
CA PRO A 263 -4.53 -6.56 3.17
C PRO A 263 -4.31 -5.36 2.24
N ARG A 264 -4.56 -5.58 0.96
CA ARG A 264 -4.44 -4.59 -0.11
C ARG A 264 -5.71 -4.58 -0.96
N ASP A 265 -5.99 -3.42 -1.53
CA ASP A 265 -7.02 -3.23 -2.55
C ASP A 265 -6.47 -2.27 -3.61
N ASP A 266 -6.35 -2.72 -4.85
CA ASP A 266 -5.96 -1.89 -5.98
C ASP A 266 -7.18 -1.59 -6.85
N ILE A 267 -7.31 -0.34 -7.26
CA ILE A 267 -8.49 0.16 -7.96
C ILE A 267 -8.09 0.46 -9.39
N PHE A 268 -8.77 -0.17 -10.36
CA PHE A 268 -8.45 -0.02 -11.78
C PHE A 268 -9.53 0.77 -12.52
N ALA A 269 -9.11 1.76 -13.29
CA ALA A 269 -10.01 2.47 -14.19
C ALA A 269 -10.39 1.64 -15.41
N SER A 270 -11.44 2.06 -16.12
CA SER A 270 -11.94 1.36 -17.31
C SER A 270 -10.94 1.29 -18.47
N ASN A 271 -9.91 2.12 -18.47
CA ASN A 271 -8.80 2.08 -19.43
C ASN A 271 -7.70 1.08 -19.01
N GLY A 272 -7.83 0.43 -17.84
CA GLY A 272 -6.89 -0.52 -17.27
C GLY A 272 -5.76 0.10 -16.45
N ASP A 273 -5.79 1.42 -16.21
CA ASP A 273 -4.82 2.09 -15.34
C ASP A 273 -5.09 1.75 -13.87
N ASP A 274 -4.04 1.49 -13.11
CA ASP A 274 -4.11 1.52 -11.64
C ASP A 274 -4.29 2.97 -11.18
N VAL A 275 -5.42 3.24 -10.53
CA VAL A 275 -5.81 4.60 -10.16
C VAL A 275 -5.68 4.95 -8.70
N SER A 276 -5.66 3.95 -7.82
CA SER A 276 -5.61 4.13 -6.38
C SER A 276 -5.31 2.78 -5.72
N SER A 277 -4.56 2.79 -4.62
CA SER A 277 -4.24 1.58 -3.85
C SER A 277 -4.46 1.85 -2.38
N ALA A 278 -5.20 0.98 -1.71
CA ALA A 278 -5.47 1.05 -0.28
C ALA A 278 -4.69 -0.03 0.49
N PHE A 279 -3.94 0.41 1.49
CA PHE A 279 -3.19 -0.46 2.39
C PHE A 279 -3.77 -0.34 3.80
N ALA A 280 -4.56 -1.35 4.18
CA ALA A 280 -5.12 -1.40 5.52
C ALA A 280 -4.04 -1.60 6.59
N LYS A 281 -4.34 -1.31 7.85
CA LYS A 281 -3.42 -1.70 8.93
C LYS A 281 -3.18 -3.22 8.90
N VAL A 282 -1.92 -3.63 9.02
CA VAL A 282 -1.51 -5.04 9.13
C VAL A 282 -2.35 -5.81 10.17
N ARG A 283 -2.55 -7.10 9.91
CA ARG A 283 -3.35 -8.01 10.74
C ARG A 283 -2.51 -9.23 11.12
N THR A 284 -2.24 -9.38 12.41
CA THR A 284 -1.69 -10.63 12.95
C THR A 284 -2.84 -11.56 13.28
N LEU A 285 -2.84 -12.75 12.67
CA LEU A 285 -3.91 -13.73 12.77
C LEU A 285 -3.38 -15.04 13.36
N ALA A 286 -4.12 -15.58 14.33
CA ALA A 286 -3.93 -16.92 14.85
C ALA A 286 -4.80 -17.94 14.09
N ALA A 287 -4.44 -19.23 14.14
CA ALA A 287 -5.25 -20.30 13.57
C ALA A 287 -6.69 -20.26 14.14
N GLY A 288 -7.69 -20.47 13.30
CA GLY A 288 -9.10 -20.42 13.67
C GLY A 288 -9.66 -19.01 13.93
N GLN A 289 -8.83 -17.97 13.98
CA GLN A 289 -9.30 -16.59 14.14
C GLN A 289 -10.04 -16.13 12.87
N SER A 290 -11.13 -15.40 13.05
CA SER A 290 -11.87 -14.76 11.95
C SER A 290 -11.90 -13.25 12.13
N VAL A 291 -11.59 -12.50 11.08
CA VAL A 291 -11.65 -11.03 11.06
C VAL A 291 -12.33 -10.53 9.78
N THR A 292 -12.87 -9.31 9.84
CA THR A 292 -13.36 -8.61 8.64
C THR A 292 -12.46 -7.42 8.33
N GLN A 293 -12.02 -7.33 7.09
CA GLN A 293 -11.36 -6.15 6.52
C GLN A 293 -12.34 -5.47 5.56
N SER A 294 -12.58 -4.18 5.76
CA SER A 294 -13.43 -3.39 4.88
C SER A 294 -12.59 -2.47 3.99
N PHE A 295 -13.05 -2.26 2.76
CA PHE A 295 -12.50 -1.26 1.83
C PHE A 295 -13.64 -0.38 1.31
N GLY A 296 -13.35 0.90 1.07
CA GLY A 296 -14.31 1.82 0.46
C GLY A 296 -15.37 2.34 1.44
N ARG A 297 -15.06 2.42 2.74
CA ARG A 297 -16.07 2.88 3.70
C ARG A 297 -16.22 4.40 3.61
N ALA A 298 -17.43 4.87 3.37
CA ALA A 298 -17.74 6.27 3.58
C ALA A 298 -17.53 6.63 5.07
N VAL A 299 -16.99 7.80 5.40
CA VAL A 299 -16.76 8.97 4.52
C VAL A 299 -15.28 9.11 4.20
N TRP A 300 -14.92 9.23 2.92
CA TRP A 300 -13.53 9.54 2.56
C TRP A 300 -13.26 11.03 2.78
N GLY A 301 -12.14 11.35 3.44
CA GLY A 301 -11.79 12.71 3.86
C GLY A 301 -10.30 12.86 4.17
N PRO A 302 -9.87 13.98 4.77
CA PRO A 302 -8.46 14.24 5.04
C PRO A 302 -7.90 13.32 6.14
N ALA A 303 -6.73 12.71 5.91
CA ALA A 303 -6.20 11.68 6.80
C ALA A 303 -5.23 12.19 7.87
N HIS A 304 -4.22 12.99 7.54
CA HIS A 304 -3.12 13.25 8.49
C HIS A 304 -2.40 14.61 8.44
N TYR A 305 -2.29 15.27 7.29
CA TYR A 305 -1.52 16.53 7.21
C TYR A 305 -2.32 17.73 7.74
N LEU A 306 -1.75 18.39 8.74
CA LEU A 306 -2.13 19.71 9.28
C LEU A 306 -1.08 20.75 8.84
N PRO A 307 -1.39 22.05 8.85
CA PRO A 307 -0.40 23.09 8.60
C PRO A 307 0.72 23.06 9.63
N THR A 308 1.94 23.38 9.21
CA THR A 308 3.09 23.55 10.09
C THR A 308 3.65 24.96 9.97
N VAL A 309 4.30 25.42 11.04
CA VAL A 309 5.15 26.61 11.00
C VAL A 309 6.58 26.12 11.06
N TRP A 310 7.38 26.42 10.04
CA TRP A 310 8.76 26.00 9.92
C TRP A 310 9.58 27.04 9.16
N GLN A 311 10.80 27.34 9.62
CA GLN A 311 11.71 28.31 8.96
C GLN A 311 11.06 29.64 8.52
N LYS A 312 10.20 30.21 9.38
CA LYS A 312 9.44 31.45 9.12
C LYS A 312 8.40 31.33 7.99
N SER A 313 7.95 30.12 7.66
CA SER A 313 6.89 29.84 6.71
C SER A 313 5.75 29.06 7.37
N VAL A 314 4.55 29.19 6.79
CA VAL A 314 3.49 28.22 6.97
C VAL A 314 3.56 27.25 5.80
N ASP A 315 3.71 25.97 6.12
CA ASP A 315 3.81 24.88 5.15
C ASP A 315 2.60 23.95 5.25
N PHE A 316 2.18 23.38 4.12
CA PHE A 316 1.09 22.42 4.05
C PHE A 316 1.28 21.44 2.88
N VAL A 317 1.15 20.14 3.16
CA VAL A 317 1.22 19.07 2.16
C VAL A 317 -0.19 18.60 1.86
N PRO A 318 -0.74 18.86 0.65
CA PRO A 318 -2.11 18.48 0.28
C PRO A 318 -2.26 17.00 -0.11
N ASP A 319 -1.43 16.12 0.45
CA ASP A 319 -1.59 14.69 0.25
C ASP A 319 -2.68 14.13 1.19
N ALA A 320 -3.31 13.03 0.78
CA ALA A 320 -4.37 12.36 1.53
C ALA A 320 -5.54 13.25 1.99
N LEU A 321 -5.96 14.19 1.14
CA LEU A 321 -7.14 15.04 1.37
C LEU A 321 -8.48 14.31 1.17
N ILE A 322 -8.49 13.24 0.38
CA ILE A 322 -9.64 12.37 0.14
C ILE A 322 -9.15 10.92 0.23
N ALA A 323 -9.17 10.37 1.43
CA ALA A 323 -8.68 9.03 1.74
C ALA A 323 -9.74 8.24 2.53
N ASP A 324 -9.67 6.91 2.46
CA ASP A 324 -10.53 6.05 3.25
C ASP A 324 -10.29 6.25 4.76
N PRO A 325 -11.34 6.39 5.57
CA PRO A 325 -11.21 6.67 6.99
C PRO A 325 -10.58 5.51 7.79
N ASP A 326 -10.59 4.27 7.28
CA ASP A 326 -10.00 3.11 7.95
C ASP A 326 -8.53 2.88 7.59
N PHE A 327 -7.96 3.68 6.67
CA PHE A 327 -6.57 3.59 6.25
C PHE A 327 -5.69 4.67 6.90
N GLY A 328 -4.40 4.35 7.00
CA GLY A 328 -3.39 5.27 7.50
C GLY A 328 -3.02 6.31 6.44
N THR A 329 -1.72 6.50 6.21
CA THR A 329 -1.21 7.48 5.23
C THR A 329 -1.21 6.99 3.78
N GLY A 330 -1.81 5.83 3.47
CA GLY A 330 -1.93 5.26 2.11
C GLY A 330 -3.40 4.99 1.77
N GLY A 331 -3.78 5.00 0.48
CA GLY A 331 -5.19 4.89 0.07
C GLY A 331 -5.89 6.23 -0.14
N SER A 332 -5.13 7.25 -0.56
CA SER A 332 -5.66 8.55 -0.96
C SER A 332 -5.86 8.64 -2.46
N ASP A 333 -6.94 9.30 -2.86
CA ASP A 333 -7.11 9.64 -4.26
C ASP A 333 -6.36 10.92 -4.62
N PRO A 334 -5.86 11.02 -5.85
CA PRO A 334 -5.29 12.24 -6.36
C PRO A 334 -6.34 13.36 -6.39
N THR A 335 -5.88 14.54 -5.97
CA THR A 335 -6.65 15.77 -5.92
C THR A 335 -5.96 16.89 -6.69
N LYS A 336 -6.79 17.85 -7.09
CA LYS A 336 -6.38 19.19 -7.47
C LYS A 336 -7.01 20.14 -6.47
N GLU A 337 -6.19 20.99 -5.89
CA GLU A 337 -6.63 21.83 -4.78
C GLU A 337 -6.13 23.26 -4.91
N THR A 338 -6.92 24.18 -4.36
CA THR A 338 -6.48 25.56 -4.17
C THR A 338 -6.25 25.81 -2.69
N VAL A 339 -5.03 26.23 -2.36
CA VAL A 339 -4.61 26.57 -1.00
C VAL A 339 -4.42 28.08 -0.89
N VAL A 340 -5.04 28.68 0.13
CA VAL A 340 -4.92 30.13 0.40
C VAL A 340 -4.57 30.36 1.85
N LEU A 341 -3.46 31.05 2.09
CA LEU A 341 -3.10 31.59 3.40
C LEU A 341 -3.43 33.08 3.44
N SER A 342 -4.12 33.52 4.48
CA SER A 342 -4.38 34.94 4.75
C SER A 342 -4.04 35.33 6.20
N LYS A 343 -3.79 36.63 6.39
CA LYS A 343 -3.66 37.28 7.70
C LYS A 343 -4.64 38.45 7.75
N GLY A 344 -5.69 38.34 8.55
CA GLY A 344 -6.83 39.27 8.47
C GLY A 344 -7.47 39.21 7.09
N SER A 345 -7.68 40.38 6.45
CA SER A 345 -8.19 40.49 5.08
C SER A 345 -7.13 40.30 3.99
N THR A 346 -5.84 40.27 4.35
CA THR A 346 -4.75 40.22 3.37
C THR A 346 -4.39 38.78 3.01
N THR A 347 -4.41 38.46 1.72
CA THR A 347 -3.88 37.18 1.21
C THR A 347 -2.36 37.21 1.26
N VAL A 348 -1.75 36.24 1.95
CA VAL A 348 -0.29 36.06 2.02
C VAL A 348 0.18 35.29 0.79
N LYS A 349 -0.50 34.19 0.45
CA LYS A 349 -0.23 33.39 -0.75
C LYS A 349 -1.47 32.61 -1.15
N LYS A 350 -1.66 32.46 -2.46
CA LYS A 350 -2.62 31.54 -3.08
C LYS A 350 -1.86 30.66 -4.07
N GLN A 351 -2.11 29.37 -4.04
CA GLN A 351 -1.47 28.40 -4.93
C GLN A 351 -2.47 27.32 -5.31
N THR A 352 -2.40 26.85 -6.54
CA THR A 352 -3.09 25.63 -6.97
C THR A 352 -2.07 24.51 -7.03
N LEU A 353 -2.41 23.37 -6.43
CA LEU A 353 -1.59 22.19 -6.32
C LEU A 353 -2.32 21.01 -6.97
N THR A 354 -1.54 20.02 -7.40
CA THR A 354 -2.02 18.74 -7.92
C THR A 354 -1.05 17.69 -7.44
N ASN A 355 -1.55 16.68 -6.74
CA ASN A 355 -0.72 15.53 -6.34
C ASN A 355 -0.63 14.45 -7.45
N TRP A 356 -1.21 14.71 -8.64
CA TRP A 356 -1.07 13.87 -9.82
C TRP A 356 -0.01 14.43 -10.79
N GLY A 357 0.98 13.61 -11.15
CA GLY A 357 1.93 13.88 -12.24
C GLY A 357 2.82 15.11 -12.05
N SER A 358 2.87 15.68 -10.85
CA SER A 358 3.59 16.93 -10.54
C SER A 358 4.61 16.72 -9.43
N SER A 359 5.71 17.47 -9.50
CA SER A 359 6.69 17.61 -8.42
C SER A 359 6.30 18.67 -7.39
N ASP A 360 5.24 19.46 -7.61
CA ASP A 360 4.77 20.48 -6.68
C ASP A 360 3.89 19.85 -5.59
N TYR A 361 4.54 19.19 -4.63
CA TYR A 361 3.86 18.41 -3.59
C TYR A 361 3.51 19.23 -2.33
N ALA A 362 3.83 20.53 -2.27
CA ALA A 362 3.64 21.31 -1.05
C ALA A 362 3.33 22.79 -1.29
N PHE A 363 2.51 23.33 -0.40
CA PHE A 363 2.32 24.75 -0.19
C PHE A 363 3.35 25.26 0.82
N SER A 364 4.01 26.38 0.51
CA SER A 364 4.86 27.11 1.45
C SER A 364 4.66 28.61 1.29
N ALA A 365 4.41 29.30 2.40
CA ALA A 365 4.22 30.74 2.41
C ALA A 365 4.96 31.39 3.57
N ARG A 366 5.93 32.25 3.26
CA ARG A 366 6.72 32.98 4.28
C ARG A 366 5.82 33.95 5.06
N ILE A 367 5.88 33.87 6.39
CA ILE A 367 5.18 34.76 7.32
C ILE A 367 6.18 35.71 8.00
N ARG A 368 5.75 36.95 8.27
CA ARG A 368 6.66 38.03 8.74
C ARG A 368 6.51 38.39 10.20
N SER A 369 5.38 38.04 10.81
CA SER A 369 5.07 38.40 12.19
C SER A 369 4.13 37.38 12.81
N ALA A 370 4.23 37.23 14.13
CA ALA A 370 3.27 36.44 14.88
C ALA A 370 1.84 36.99 14.71
N GLY A 371 0.84 36.13 14.82
CA GLY A 371 -0.56 36.53 14.77
C GLY A 371 -1.49 35.41 14.32
N TRP A 372 -2.74 35.76 14.11
CA TRP A 372 -3.75 34.86 13.59
C TRP A 372 -3.68 34.78 12.06
N TYR A 373 -3.69 33.55 11.56
CA TYR A 373 -3.72 33.23 10.15
C TYR A 373 -4.90 32.32 9.84
N ARG A 374 -5.37 32.41 8.60
CA ARG A 374 -6.39 31.50 8.05
C ARG A 374 -5.80 30.76 6.87
N LEU A 375 -5.77 29.43 6.92
CA LEU A 375 -5.42 28.58 5.79
C LEU A 375 -6.67 27.87 5.31
N THR A 376 -7.04 28.09 4.04
CA THR A 376 -8.16 27.41 3.40
C THR A 376 -7.66 26.48 2.30
N VAL A 377 -8.30 25.33 2.16
CA VAL A 377 -8.02 24.33 1.12
C VAL A 377 -9.35 23.96 0.48
N ASP A 378 -9.39 23.94 -0.85
CA ASP A 378 -10.52 23.48 -1.64
C ASP A 378 -10.05 22.40 -2.61
N ALA A 379 -10.33 21.14 -2.29
CA ALA A 379 -9.77 19.96 -2.96
C ALA A 379 -10.85 19.19 -3.71
N HIS A 380 -10.56 18.88 -4.97
CA HIS A 380 -11.40 18.09 -5.85
C HIS A 380 -10.63 16.87 -6.32
N ARG A 381 -11.29 15.72 -6.43
CA ARG A 381 -10.65 14.55 -7.08
C ARG A 381 -10.21 14.90 -8.49
N TYR A 382 -9.02 14.46 -8.86
CA TYR A 382 -8.40 14.84 -10.12
C TYR A 382 -7.50 13.74 -10.66
N ARG A 383 -7.89 13.17 -11.80
CA ARG A 383 -7.11 12.18 -12.54
C ARG A 383 -7.43 12.30 -14.03
N PRO A 384 -6.59 12.99 -14.81
CA PRO A 384 -6.75 13.07 -16.27
C PRO A 384 -6.73 11.68 -16.92
N GLY A 385 -7.47 11.53 -18.02
CA GLY A 385 -7.47 10.30 -18.83
C GLY A 385 -8.46 9.22 -18.38
N ILE A 386 -9.20 9.42 -17.29
CA ILE A 386 -10.24 8.51 -16.83
C ILE A 386 -11.59 9.21 -16.67
N THR A 387 -12.66 8.41 -16.67
CA THR A 387 -14.01 8.88 -16.35
C THR A 387 -14.38 8.43 -14.95
N PHE A 388 -14.69 9.37 -14.06
CA PHE A 388 -15.15 9.03 -12.71
C PHE A 388 -16.56 8.41 -12.74
N PRO A 389 -16.84 7.43 -11.87
CA PRO A 389 -18.18 6.87 -11.72
C PRO A 389 -19.23 7.97 -11.44
N ALA A 390 -20.39 7.84 -12.09
CA ALA A 390 -21.51 8.73 -11.83
C ALA A 390 -21.96 8.62 -10.37
N GLY A 391 -22.19 9.77 -9.73
CA GLY A 391 -22.64 9.80 -8.34
C GLY A 391 -21.56 9.45 -7.30
N MET A 392 -20.27 9.42 -7.68
CA MET A 392 -19.15 9.24 -6.76
C MET A 392 -19.27 10.11 -5.49
N LEU A 393 -19.03 9.49 -4.35
CA LEU A 393 -19.03 10.06 -3.01
C LEU A 393 -17.68 10.71 -2.71
N SER A 394 -17.66 11.63 -1.74
CA SER A 394 -16.44 12.36 -1.33
C SER A 394 -15.70 12.97 -2.52
N SER A 395 -16.42 13.58 -3.46
CA SER A 395 -15.86 14.14 -4.70
C SER A 395 -15.08 15.44 -4.47
N ARG A 396 -15.33 16.10 -3.32
CA ARG A 396 -14.73 17.37 -2.92
C ARG A 396 -14.64 17.44 -1.41
N THR A 397 -13.55 18.02 -0.92
CA THR A 397 -13.35 18.35 0.49
C THR A 397 -12.86 19.78 0.63
N THR A 398 -13.35 20.51 1.63
CA THR A 398 -12.84 21.84 1.97
C THR A 398 -12.36 21.89 3.42
N LEU A 399 -11.23 22.55 3.65
CA LEU A 399 -10.67 22.82 4.97
C LEU A 399 -10.55 24.32 5.18
N ASP A 400 -10.81 24.77 6.39
CA ASP A 400 -10.64 26.16 6.83
C ASP A 400 -10.13 26.17 8.27
N TRP A 401 -8.82 26.39 8.38
CA TRP A 401 -8.11 26.45 9.63
C TRP A 401 -7.82 27.89 10.00
N TYR A 402 -8.22 28.28 11.20
CA TYR A 402 -7.89 29.56 11.80
C TYR A 402 -7.02 29.32 13.03
N PHE A 403 -5.76 29.77 12.97
CA PHE A 403 -4.79 29.43 14.00
C PHE A 403 -3.76 30.53 14.24
N LYS A 404 -3.17 30.52 15.43
CA LYS A 404 -2.04 31.40 15.74
C LYS A 404 -0.73 30.81 15.22
N ALA A 405 0.01 31.58 14.42
CA ALA A 405 1.35 31.23 13.95
C ALA A 405 2.38 32.25 14.46
N ASP A 406 3.59 31.77 14.73
CA ASP A 406 4.72 32.58 15.18
C ASP A 406 5.96 32.19 14.35
N PRO A 407 6.50 33.07 13.50
CA PRO A 407 7.65 32.76 12.65
C PRO A 407 8.92 32.40 13.45
N ALA A 408 8.97 32.72 14.75
CA ALA A 408 10.08 32.36 15.62
C ALA A 408 10.00 30.91 16.15
N LYS A 409 8.92 30.17 15.86
CA LYS A 409 8.68 28.82 16.37
C LYS A 409 8.56 27.80 15.24
N SER A 410 9.02 26.59 15.53
CA SER A 410 8.83 25.41 14.68
C SER A 410 7.83 24.46 15.33
N THR A 411 6.60 24.43 14.82
CA THR A 411 5.48 23.70 15.46
C THR A 411 4.42 23.28 14.44
N VAL A 412 3.73 22.18 14.72
CA VAL A 412 2.45 21.87 14.05
C VAL A 412 1.37 22.85 14.54
N ALA A 413 0.58 23.38 13.61
CA ALA A 413 -0.52 24.28 13.94
C ALA A 413 -1.49 23.60 14.94
N PRO A 414 -2.03 24.35 15.90
CA PRO A 414 -2.95 23.85 16.93
C PRO A 414 -4.39 23.58 16.40
N VAL A 415 -4.49 22.97 15.23
CA VAL A 415 -5.76 22.66 14.55
C VAL A 415 -5.97 21.15 14.41
N PHE A 416 -7.16 20.77 13.93
CA PHE A 416 -7.64 19.40 13.84
C PHE A 416 -8.10 19.06 12.43
N LEU A 417 -8.07 17.76 12.12
CA LEU A 417 -8.85 17.12 11.06
C LEU A 417 -10.06 16.42 11.67
N THR A 418 -11.10 16.17 10.89
CA THR A 418 -12.28 15.44 11.34
C THR A 418 -12.43 14.14 10.59
N ARG A 419 -12.52 13.02 11.33
CA ARG A 419 -12.95 11.75 10.74
C ARG A 419 -14.44 11.54 11.01
N PHE A 420 -15.20 11.25 9.95
CA PHE A 420 -16.61 10.89 10.01
C PHE A 420 -16.80 9.39 9.69
N LEU A 421 -17.47 8.67 10.58
CA LEU A 421 -17.81 7.26 10.43
C LEU A 421 -19.31 7.05 10.61
N PRO A 422 -20.12 7.20 9.54
CA PRO A 422 -21.54 6.87 9.55
C PRO A 422 -21.77 5.37 9.80
N ALA A 423 -22.65 5.06 10.73
CA ALA A 423 -23.08 3.70 11.03
C ALA A 423 -24.26 3.26 10.14
N GLY A 424 -24.44 1.95 9.97
CA GLY A 424 -25.61 1.38 9.32
C GLY A 424 -25.70 1.57 7.80
N LEU A 425 -24.67 2.12 7.15
CA LEU A 425 -24.65 2.22 5.69
C LEU A 425 -24.53 0.84 5.03
N ASN A 426 -25.28 0.62 3.95
CA ASN A 426 -25.22 -0.60 3.14
C ASN A 426 -23.89 -0.72 2.35
N SER A 427 -23.73 -1.77 1.55
CA SER A 427 -22.52 -2.02 0.76
C SER A 427 -22.23 -0.98 -0.34
N ARG A 428 -23.19 -0.13 -0.67
CA ARG A 428 -23.04 1.00 -1.60
C ARG A 428 -22.86 2.34 -0.88
N ASN A 429 -22.58 2.31 0.42
CA ASN A 429 -22.49 3.48 1.28
C ASN A 429 -23.78 4.32 1.29
N GLN A 430 -24.94 3.66 1.27
CA GLN A 430 -26.24 4.31 1.35
C GLN A 430 -26.86 4.15 2.74
N ALA A 431 -27.42 5.23 3.26
CA ALA A 431 -28.31 5.21 4.41
C ALA A 431 -29.76 5.09 3.95
N ALA A 432 -30.62 4.50 4.79
CA ALA A 432 -32.03 4.38 4.51
C ALA A 432 -32.71 5.78 4.38
N PRO A 433 -33.59 5.99 3.38
CA PRO A 433 -34.34 7.23 3.21
C PRO A 433 -35.12 7.68 4.46
N ASN A 434 -35.16 8.99 4.73
CA ASN A 434 -35.95 9.60 5.82
C ASN A 434 -35.68 9.04 7.23
N THR A 435 -34.52 8.39 7.43
CA THR A 435 -34.08 7.90 8.74
C THR A 435 -33.05 8.82 9.38
N THR A 436 -32.56 8.47 10.57
CA THR A 436 -31.43 9.15 11.21
C THR A 436 -30.21 8.24 11.19
N THR A 437 -29.11 8.74 10.64
CA THR A 437 -27.79 8.09 10.66
C THR A 437 -27.00 8.59 11.87
N THR A 438 -26.52 7.67 12.71
CA THR A 438 -25.50 8.00 13.72
C THR A 438 -24.14 8.06 13.04
N VAL A 439 -23.41 9.15 13.24
CA VAL A 439 -22.05 9.36 12.71
C VAL A 439 -21.10 9.49 13.89
N ASP A 440 -20.16 8.56 14.02
CA ASP A 440 -19.04 8.74 14.95
C ASP A 440 -18.09 9.80 14.37
N VAL A 441 -17.67 10.74 15.22
CA VAL A 441 -16.88 11.90 14.85
C VAL A 441 -15.66 11.97 15.75
N SER A 442 -14.47 12.08 15.14
CA SER A 442 -13.20 12.19 15.86
C SER A 442 -12.41 13.40 15.37
N ALA A 443 -11.94 14.21 16.32
CA ALA A 443 -11.01 15.30 16.05
C ALA A 443 -9.57 14.75 16.12
N LEU A 444 -8.92 14.67 14.96
CA LEU A 444 -7.64 14.00 14.77
C LEU A 444 -6.50 15.00 14.61
N ARG A 445 -5.32 14.60 15.10
CA ARG A 445 -4.04 15.26 14.84
C ARG A 445 -2.99 14.16 14.62
N GLY A 446 -2.61 13.93 13.36
CA GLY A 446 -1.62 12.91 12.99
C GLY A 446 -0.19 13.41 13.21
N SER A 447 0.76 12.51 13.49
CA SER A 447 2.21 12.82 13.58
C SER A 447 2.76 13.29 12.23
N GLN A 448 3.61 14.33 12.20
CA GLN A 448 4.13 14.96 10.97
C GLN A 448 5.66 14.97 10.87
N GLY A 449 6.27 13.83 11.22
CA GLY A 449 7.72 13.65 11.20
C GLY A 449 8.38 14.00 12.54
N PRO A 450 9.61 13.53 12.78
CA PRO A 450 10.27 13.59 14.09
C PRO A 450 10.71 15.01 14.49
N ASP A 451 10.97 15.89 13.52
CA ASP A 451 11.61 17.20 13.75
C ASP A 451 10.62 18.34 14.07
N VAL A 452 9.32 18.13 13.88
CA VAL A 452 8.28 19.14 14.14
C VAL A 452 7.57 18.85 15.46
N LYS A 453 7.69 19.77 16.42
CA LYS A 453 7.06 19.61 17.73
C LYS A 453 5.54 19.71 17.63
N PHE A 454 4.84 18.73 18.21
CA PHE A 454 3.40 18.79 18.40
C PHE A 454 3.05 19.74 19.53
N THR A 455 2.35 20.82 19.19
CA THR A 455 1.67 21.67 20.19
C THR A 455 0.62 20.81 20.89
N LYS A 456 0.64 20.68 22.22
CA LYS A 456 -0.40 19.94 22.95
C LYS A 456 -1.68 20.77 22.99
N VAL A 457 -2.73 20.32 22.28
CA VAL A 457 -4.06 20.94 22.28
C VAL A 457 -5.15 19.87 22.30
N THR A 458 -6.26 20.21 22.94
CA THR A 458 -7.43 19.34 23.11
C THR A 458 -8.65 20.05 22.55
N ALA A 459 -9.47 19.33 21.79
CA ALA A 459 -10.74 19.87 21.32
C ALA A 459 -11.66 20.20 22.50
N LYS A 460 -12.11 21.44 22.56
CA LYS A 460 -13.04 21.97 23.56
C LYS A 460 -14.48 21.78 23.11
N SER A 461 -14.77 22.06 21.83
CA SER A 461 -16.10 21.88 21.26
C SER A 461 -16.04 21.26 19.87
N VAL A 462 -17.05 20.46 19.55
CA VAL A 462 -17.26 19.86 18.23
C VAL A 462 -18.71 20.08 17.86
N ARG A 463 -18.93 20.70 16.70
CA ARG A 463 -20.24 20.92 16.10
C ARG A 463 -20.27 20.24 14.74
N VAL A 464 -21.43 19.73 14.37
CA VAL A 464 -21.62 19.03 13.09
C VAL A 464 -22.87 19.55 12.41
N TRP A 465 -22.80 19.70 11.11
CA TRP A 465 -23.92 20.01 10.24
C TRP A 465 -24.00 19.02 9.10
N SER A 466 -25.20 18.89 8.56
CA SER A 466 -25.47 18.11 7.35
C SER A 466 -26.15 18.97 6.30
N SER A 467 -25.94 18.62 5.04
CA SER A 467 -26.60 19.25 3.90
C SER A 467 -27.06 18.19 2.90
N ALA A 468 -28.25 18.38 2.35
CA ALA A 468 -28.83 17.52 1.31
C ALA A 468 -28.84 18.19 -0.08
N ASP A 469 -28.37 19.44 -0.18
CA ASP A 469 -28.45 20.27 -1.40
C ASP A 469 -27.07 20.69 -1.92
N GLY A 470 -26.05 19.88 -1.62
CA GLY A 470 -24.68 20.14 -2.07
C GLY A 470 -23.98 21.26 -1.30
N GLY A 471 -24.40 21.52 -0.06
CA GLY A 471 -23.77 22.49 0.84
C GLY A 471 -24.30 23.92 0.70
N ARG A 472 -25.45 24.12 0.05
CA ARG A 472 -26.11 25.43 -0.05
C ARG A 472 -26.79 25.81 1.26
N THR A 473 -27.48 24.85 1.87
CA THR A 473 -28.06 24.99 3.22
C THR A 473 -27.49 23.95 4.18
N TRP A 474 -27.43 24.31 5.45
CA TRP A 474 -26.82 23.49 6.51
C TRP A 474 -27.77 23.34 7.68
N LYS A 475 -28.05 22.09 8.07
CA LYS A 475 -28.84 21.75 9.26
C LYS A 475 -27.91 21.25 10.36
N ALA A 476 -28.01 21.82 11.54
CA ALA A 476 -27.22 21.38 12.69
C ALA A 476 -27.64 19.95 13.08
N ALA A 477 -26.65 19.09 13.31
CA ALA A 477 -26.85 17.77 13.88
C ALA A 477 -26.77 17.86 15.40
N THR A 478 -27.49 16.99 16.10
CA THR A 478 -27.33 16.82 17.55
C THR A 478 -26.02 16.08 17.81
N VAL A 479 -25.08 16.73 18.50
CA VAL A 479 -23.77 16.16 18.83
C VAL A 479 -23.69 15.87 20.32
N LYS A 480 -23.31 14.65 20.68
CA LYS A 480 -23.03 14.24 22.06
C LYS A 480 -21.61 13.69 22.17
N ARG A 481 -21.00 13.83 23.34
CA ARG A 481 -19.71 13.20 23.62
C ARG A 481 -19.92 11.69 23.79
N SER A 482 -19.01 10.89 23.24
CA SER A 482 -19.06 9.41 23.30
C SER A 482 -17.64 8.86 23.42
N GLY A 483 -17.27 8.36 24.60
CA GLY A 483 -15.89 7.94 24.89
C GLY A 483 -14.88 9.07 24.67
N THR A 484 -13.85 8.82 23.86
CA THR A 484 -12.83 9.80 23.48
C THR A 484 -13.24 10.71 22.32
N GLY A 485 -14.39 10.46 21.68
CA GLY A 485 -14.89 11.21 20.53
C GLY A 485 -16.30 11.77 20.73
N TRP A 486 -17.00 11.94 19.62
CA TRP A 486 -18.36 12.46 19.57
C TRP A 486 -19.24 11.60 18.66
N GLN A 487 -20.55 11.70 18.85
CA GLN A 487 -21.56 11.12 17.97
C GLN A 487 -22.50 12.21 17.51
N ALA A 488 -22.69 12.32 16.20
CA ALA A 488 -23.66 13.21 15.58
C ALA A 488 -24.86 12.40 15.07
N SER A 489 -26.07 12.88 15.35
CA SER A 489 -27.31 12.32 14.77
C SER A 489 -27.70 13.15 13.55
N VAL A 490 -27.63 12.55 12.37
CA VAL A 490 -27.87 13.22 11.09
C VAL A 490 -29.16 12.70 10.45
N HIS A 491 -30.11 13.58 10.20
CA HIS A 491 -31.36 13.23 9.52
C HIS A 491 -31.14 13.13 8.00
N ASN A 492 -31.50 12.00 7.43
CA ASN A 492 -31.34 11.68 6.01
C ASN A 492 -32.50 12.26 5.19
N PRO A 493 -32.24 12.82 3.99
CA PRO A 493 -33.32 13.16 3.06
C PRO A 493 -33.98 11.89 2.49
N ALA A 494 -35.00 12.08 1.65
CA ALA A 494 -35.67 10.97 0.94
C ALA A 494 -34.79 10.33 -0.15
N SER A 495 -33.84 11.08 -0.72
CA SER A 495 -32.95 10.60 -1.79
C SER A 495 -31.71 11.49 -1.91
N GLY A 496 -30.73 11.05 -2.70
CA GLY A 496 -29.56 11.85 -3.06
C GLY A 496 -28.33 11.51 -2.22
N ALA A 497 -27.61 12.53 -1.75
CA ALA A 497 -26.42 12.35 -0.93
C ALA A 497 -26.34 13.42 0.15
N VAL A 498 -25.74 13.07 1.29
CA VAL A 498 -25.52 13.96 2.42
C VAL A 498 -24.10 14.49 2.37
N ALA A 499 -23.90 15.80 2.49
CA ALA A 499 -22.61 16.41 2.83
C ALA A 499 -22.51 16.60 4.34
N LEU A 500 -21.32 16.44 4.90
CA LEU A 500 -21.05 16.63 6.33
C LEU A 500 -20.06 17.76 6.52
N ARG A 501 -20.33 18.62 7.52
CA ARG A 501 -19.43 19.68 7.95
C ARG A 501 -19.19 19.57 9.44
N SER A 502 -17.95 19.77 9.87
CA SER A 502 -17.61 19.94 11.28
C SER A 502 -17.02 21.32 11.56
N GLU A 503 -17.13 21.73 12.81
CA GLU A 503 -16.34 22.81 13.40
C GLU A 503 -15.77 22.29 14.72
N VAL A 504 -14.45 22.32 14.84
CA VAL A 504 -13.71 21.95 16.04
C VAL A 504 -12.98 23.19 16.56
N THR A 505 -13.17 23.51 17.84
CA THR A 505 -12.44 24.59 18.51
C THR A 505 -11.70 24.09 19.73
N ASP A 506 -10.59 24.73 20.06
CA ASP A 506 -9.86 24.50 21.31
C ASP A 506 -10.10 25.61 22.35
N SER A 507 -9.35 25.58 23.45
CA SER A 507 -9.43 26.60 24.50
C SER A 507 -8.70 27.90 24.16
N ALA A 508 -7.77 27.89 23.21
CA ALA A 508 -6.97 29.04 22.81
C ALA A 508 -7.65 29.88 21.70
N GLY A 509 -8.74 29.36 21.12
CA GLY A 509 -9.51 30.00 20.06
C GLY A 509 -9.11 29.54 18.66
N ASP A 510 -8.25 28.54 18.54
CA ASP A 510 -7.95 27.89 17.28
C ASP A 510 -9.18 27.14 16.79
N ARG A 511 -9.44 27.20 15.48
CA ARG A 511 -10.67 26.67 14.86
C ARG A 511 -10.36 25.90 13.59
N SER A 512 -11.00 24.75 13.44
CA SER A 512 -10.94 23.92 12.25
C SER A 512 -12.34 23.69 11.73
N VAL A 513 -12.62 24.10 10.49
CA VAL A 513 -13.85 23.77 9.79
C VAL A 513 -13.50 22.86 8.63
N GLU A 514 -14.17 21.72 8.57
CA GLU A 514 -13.99 20.74 7.51
C GLU A 514 -15.34 20.45 6.87
N THR A 515 -15.38 20.28 5.56
CA THR A 515 -16.58 19.83 4.85
C THR A 515 -16.23 18.76 3.83
N VAL A 516 -16.91 17.61 3.92
CA VAL A 516 -16.86 16.56 2.89
C VAL A 516 -18.18 16.56 2.13
N TYR A 517 -18.11 16.82 0.82
CA TYR A 517 -19.27 16.83 -0.05
C TYR A 517 -19.62 15.43 -0.52
N ARG A 518 -20.93 15.11 -0.59
CA ARG A 518 -21.42 13.76 -0.90
C ARG A 518 -20.76 12.71 -0.01
N ALA A 519 -20.74 12.94 1.30
CA ALA A 519 -20.12 12.10 2.30
C ALA A 519 -20.66 10.67 2.28
N TYR A 520 -21.98 10.50 2.14
CA TYR A 520 -22.64 9.22 1.88
C TYR A 520 -23.92 9.40 1.07
N ALA A 521 -24.42 8.33 0.45
CA ALA A 521 -25.63 8.35 -0.37
C ALA A 521 -26.89 7.98 0.43
N ILE A 522 -28.06 8.20 -0.16
CA ILE A 522 -29.34 7.72 0.33
C ILE A 522 -29.92 6.75 -0.72
N GLY A 523 -30.43 5.59 -0.28
CA GLY A 523 -31.03 4.61 -1.18
C GLY A 523 -31.38 3.29 -0.52
#